data_AF-A0A0C2FL97-F1
#
_entry.id   AF-A0A0C2FL97-F1
#
_cell.length_a   1.000
_cell.length_b   1.000
_cell.length_c   1.000
_cell.angle_alpha   90.00
_cell.angle_beta   90.00
_cell.angle_gamma   90.00
#
_symmetry.space_group_name_H-M   'P 1'
#
loop_
_entity.id
_entity.type
_entity.pdbx_description
1 polymer ?
#
loop_
_entity_poly.entity_id
_entity_poly.type
_entity_poly.pdbx_seq_one_letter_code
_entity_poly.pdbx_strand_id
1 'polypeptide(L)'
;LNSSFLAPPYTLSLCLAPFYGNDSKWLLLAELVEHYKLQGVEHFYFYVKEVDDYSRKLVNDYVKGGEAEIVRFQREHDRPLRNWQHVAVQDCIQRSRQHSRYTIFADIDERIMPLKDNRLVDYVARTMIKDAALGMLELKSKWIQRTSEVPTVYEVL
;
A
#
# COMPACT_ATOMS: atom_id res chain seq x y z
N LEU A 1 -6.12 -11.73 -34.42
CA LEU A 1 -6.06 -10.84 -33.24
C LEU A 1 -5.00 -11.40 -32.29
N ASN A 2 -3.76 -10.92 -32.40
CA ASN A 2 -2.66 -11.28 -31.51
C ASN A 2 -2.85 -10.52 -30.19
N SER A 3 -3.63 -11.08 -29.26
CA SER A 3 -3.60 -10.63 -27.88
C SER A 3 -2.46 -11.35 -27.17
N SER A 4 -1.22 -10.88 -27.40
CA SER A 4 -0.21 -11.04 -26.36
C SER A 4 -0.80 -10.37 -25.12
N PHE A 5 -1.13 -11.13 -24.08
CA PHE A 5 -1.39 -10.57 -22.76
C PHE A 5 -0.21 -9.67 -22.43
N LEU A 6 -0.40 -8.35 -22.53
CA LEU A 6 0.65 -7.39 -22.21
C LEU A 6 1.08 -7.68 -20.77
N ALA A 7 2.39 -7.78 -20.54
CA ALA A 7 2.89 -7.94 -19.19
C ALA A 7 2.32 -6.80 -18.33
N PRO A 8 1.92 -7.08 -17.07
CA PRO A 8 1.38 -6.05 -16.20
C PRO A 8 2.39 -4.91 -16.07
N PRO A 9 1.94 -3.64 -16.03
CA PRO A 9 2.81 -2.47 -16.01
C PRO A 9 3.71 -2.42 -14.78
N TYR A 10 3.32 -3.04 -13.67
CA TYR A 10 4.09 -3.09 -12.43
C TYR A 10 4.53 -4.52 -12.12
N THR A 11 5.74 -4.67 -11.58
CA THR A 11 6.20 -5.92 -10.97
C THR A 11 5.61 -6.06 -9.57
N LEU A 12 5.64 -4.99 -8.77
CA LEU A 12 5.20 -5.02 -7.38
C LEU A 12 4.40 -3.77 -7.03
N SER A 13 3.18 -3.96 -6.56
CA SER A 13 2.33 -2.88 -6.01
C SER A 13 1.97 -3.13 -4.55
N LEU A 14 1.39 -2.12 -3.90
CA LEU A 14 0.91 -2.21 -2.52
C LEU A 14 -0.56 -1.78 -2.42
N CYS A 15 -1.38 -2.67 -1.85
CA CYS A 15 -2.73 -2.41 -1.38
C CYS A 15 -2.66 -1.97 0.08
N LEU A 16 -2.90 -0.68 0.33
CA LEU A 16 -2.96 -0.16 1.68
C LEU A 16 -4.36 -0.44 2.24
N ALA A 17 -4.42 -1.01 3.45
CA ALA A 17 -5.69 -1.18 4.14
C ALA A 17 -6.41 0.18 4.32
N PRO A 18 -7.75 0.18 4.43
CA PRO A 18 -8.50 1.41 4.57
C PRO A 18 -8.05 2.26 5.75
N PHE A 19 -7.74 3.53 5.47
CA PHE A 19 -7.58 4.52 6.52
C PHE A 19 -8.79 5.43 6.63
N TYR A 20 -9.05 5.84 7.87
CA TYR A 20 -10.24 6.57 8.30
C TYR A 20 -9.91 7.49 9.49
N GLY A 21 -10.90 8.29 9.92
CA GLY A 21 -10.75 9.23 11.02
C GLY A 21 -10.05 10.52 10.60
N ASN A 22 -10.02 11.47 11.53
CA ASN A 22 -9.51 12.82 11.31
C ASN A 22 -8.16 13.08 12.00
N ASP A 23 -7.56 12.04 12.59
CA ASP A 23 -6.21 12.14 13.16
C ASP A 23 -5.19 12.25 12.03
N SER A 24 -4.15 13.04 12.28
CA SER A 24 -3.09 13.32 11.32
C SER A 24 -2.29 12.05 11.00
N LYS A 25 -2.27 11.65 9.73
CA LYS A 25 -1.61 10.43 9.22
C LYS A 25 -0.44 10.71 8.28
N TRP A 26 -0.11 11.98 8.04
CA TRP A 26 0.86 12.39 7.02
C TRP A 26 2.21 11.71 7.21
N LEU A 27 2.72 11.61 8.44
CA LEU A 27 4.04 11.04 8.68
C LEU A 27 4.02 9.54 8.40
N LEU A 28 3.01 8.82 8.88
CA LEU A 28 2.87 7.38 8.63
C LEU A 28 2.70 7.08 7.13
N LEU A 29 1.95 7.92 6.40
CA LEU A 29 1.79 7.81 4.95
C LEU A 29 3.10 8.07 4.21
N ALA A 30 3.83 9.14 4.56
CA ALA A 30 5.11 9.48 3.96
C ALA A 30 6.14 8.37 4.21
N GLU A 31 6.28 7.93 5.46
CA GLU A 31 7.14 6.82 5.83
C GLU A 31 6.78 5.53 5.08
N LEU A 32 5.48 5.24 4.91
CA LEU A 32 5.03 4.05 4.19
C LEU A 32 5.43 4.13 2.72
N VAL A 33 5.04 5.19 2.04
CA VAL A 33 5.26 5.34 0.60
C VAL A 33 6.74 5.36 0.28
N GLU A 34 7.53 6.17 0.99
CA GLU A 34 8.97 6.26 0.72
C GLU A 34 9.71 4.97 1.08
N HIS A 35 9.35 4.30 2.19
CA HIS A 35 9.91 2.99 2.52
C HIS A 35 9.67 1.97 1.42
N TYR A 36 8.42 1.83 0.97
CA TYR A 36 8.08 0.84 -0.04
C TYR A 36 8.62 1.17 -1.43
N LYS A 37 8.77 2.45 -1.78
CA LYS A 37 9.50 2.89 -2.98
C LYS A 37 10.97 2.42 -2.94
N LEU A 38 11.65 2.59 -1.80
CA LEU A 38 13.01 2.06 -1.61
C LEU A 38 13.06 0.54 -1.73
N GLN A 39 11.99 -0.16 -1.32
CA GLN A 39 11.83 -1.61 -1.47
C GLN A 39 11.41 -2.07 -2.88
N GLY A 40 11.24 -1.14 -3.82
CA GLY A 40 10.91 -1.41 -5.22
C GLY A 40 9.42 -1.61 -5.50
N VAL A 41 8.53 -1.10 -4.64
CA VAL A 41 7.11 -0.95 -4.97
C VAL A 41 6.94 0.19 -5.95
N GLU A 42 6.20 -0.07 -7.03
CA GLU A 42 6.04 0.84 -8.17
C GLU A 42 4.69 1.56 -8.17
N HIS A 43 3.69 1.02 -7.46
CA HIS A 43 2.35 1.59 -7.43
C HIS A 43 1.60 1.31 -6.13
N PHE A 44 0.78 2.27 -5.70
CA PHE A 44 0.04 2.24 -4.44
C PHE A 44 -1.46 2.41 -4.64
N TYR A 45 -2.25 1.55 -4.00
CA TYR A 45 -3.71 1.65 -3.95
C TYR A 45 -4.14 2.14 -2.56
N PHE A 46 -4.70 3.34 -2.49
CA PHE A 46 -5.18 3.94 -1.25
C PHE A 46 -6.70 3.86 -1.14
N TYR A 47 -7.18 3.13 -0.13
CA TYR A 47 -8.59 3.07 0.21
C TYR A 47 -8.90 4.08 1.30
N VAL A 48 -9.70 5.10 0.97
CA VAL A 48 -9.91 6.26 1.85
C VAL A 48 -11.39 6.38 2.20
N LYS A 49 -11.70 6.25 3.50
CA LYS A 49 -13.01 6.63 4.04
C LYS A 49 -13.01 8.09 4.47
N GLU A 50 -12.07 8.43 5.34
CA GLU A 50 -11.90 9.73 5.96
C GLU A 50 -10.41 10.00 6.16
N VAL A 51 -10.01 11.27 6.00
CA VAL A 51 -8.62 11.71 6.15
C VAL A 51 -8.62 13.21 6.40
N ASP A 52 -7.74 13.67 7.28
CA ASP A 52 -7.55 15.09 7.56
C ASP A 52 -6.99 15.84 6.35
N ASP A 53 -7.11 17.17 6.36
CA ASP A 53 -6.73 18.01 5.23
C ASP A 53 -5.22 18.03 4.96
N TYR A 54 -4.39 17.84 5.97
CA TYR A 54 -2.93 17.84 5.81
C TYR A 54 -2.47 16.54 5.14
N SER A 55 -2.90 15.39 5.66
CA SER A 55 -2.60 14.09 5.03
C SER A 55 -3.21 13.96 3.64
N ARG A 56 -4.38 14.57 3.38
CA ARG A 56 -5.00 14.62 2.05
C ARG A 56 -4.11 15.29 1.01
N LYS A 57 -3.39 16.36 1.38
CA LYS A 57 -2.46 17.05 0.46
C LYS A 57 -1.36 16.10 0.02
N LEU A 58 -0.71 15.44 0.97
CA LEU A 58 0.34 14.45 0.71
C LEU A 58 -0.15 13.31 -0.20
N VAL A 59 -1.32 12.74 0.10
CA VAL A 59 -1.93 11.68 -0.70
C VAL A 59 -2.20 12.15 -2.13
N ASN A 60 -2.72 13.36 -2.31
CA ASN A 60 -2.97 13.91 -3.64
C ASN A 60 -1.68 14.17 -4.42
N ASP A 61 -0.57 14.51 -3.75
CA ASP A 61 0.73 14.70 -4.40
C ASP A 61 1.25 13.37 -4.99
N TYR A 62 1.15 12.27 -4.25
CA TYR A 62 1.48 10.92 -4.77
C TYR A 62 0.54 10.45 -5.89
N VAL A 63 -0.73 10.89 -5.89
CA VAL A 63 -1.62 10.62 -7.03
C VAL A 63 -1.21 11.43 -8.25
N LYS A 64 -0.86 12.70 -8.05
CA LYS A 64 -0.45 13.61 -9.13
C LYS A 64 0.86 13.18 -9.79
N GLY A 65 1.79 12.60 -9.03
CA GLY A 65 3.03 12.05 -9.57
C GLY A 65 2.87 10.67 -10.24
N GLY A 66 1.69 10.06 -10.14
CA GLY A 66 1.37 8.76 -10.74
C GLY A 66 1.84 7.56 -9.92
N GLU A 67 2.37 7.78 -8.72
CA GLU A 67 2.79 6.70 -7.81
C GLU A 67 1.59 6.00 -7.17
N ALA A 68 0.47 6.71 -6.97
CA ALA A 68 -0.70 6.18 -6.28
C ALA A 68 -2.01 6.42 -7.02
N GLU A 69 -3.02 5.63 -6.68
CA GLU A 69 -4.42 5.94 -6.95
C GLU A 69 -5.27 5.85 -5.67
N ILE A 70 -6.40 6.56 -5.67
CA ILE A 70 -7.32 6.61 -4.53
C ILE A 70 -8.65 5.99 -4.91
N VAL A 71 -9.08 5.02 -4.10
CA VAL A 71 -10.45 4.53 -4.07
C VAL A 71 -11.15 5.12 -2.85
N ARG A 72 -12.16 5.97 -3.08
CA ARG A 72 -12.94 6.58 -1.99
C ARG A 72 -14.16 5.74 -1.67
N PHE A 73 -14.35 5.44 -0.39
CA PHE A 73 -15.58 4.81 0.06
C PHE A 73 -16.73 5.80 0.14
N GLN A 74 -17.92 5.33 -0.24
CA GLN A 74 -19.13 6.12 -0.18
C GLN A 74 -19.53 6.34 1.29
N ARG A 75 -20.01 7.55 1.59
CA ARG A 75 -20.59 7.87 2.90
C ARG A 75 -22.03 7.36 3.03
N GLU A 76 -22.71 7.21 1.90
CA GLU A 76 -24.08 6.71 1.83
C GLU A 76 -24.08 5.21 2.16
N HIS A 77 -24.93 4.81 3.12
CA HIS A 77 -24.98 3.43 3.63
C HIS A 77 -23.65 2.95 4.23
N ASP A 78 -23.06 3.80 5.09
CA ASP A 78 -21.82 3.48 5.79
C ASP A 78 -21.90 2.13 6.52
N ARG A 79 -20.76 1.46 6.56
CA ARG A 79 -20.60 0.12 7.13
C ARG A 79 -19.57 0.16 8.25
N PRO A 80 -19.61 -0.80 9.19
CA PRO A 80 -18.52 -0.99 10.13
C PRO A 80 -17.17 -1.07 9.41
N LEU A 81 -16.13 -0.47 10.00
CA LEU A 81 -14.79 -0.37 9.40
C LEU A 81 -14.22 -1.72 8.94
N ARG A 82 -14.45 -2.78 9.72
CA ARG A 82 -14.08 -4.15 9.34
C ARG A 82 -14.67 -4.58 7.99
N ASN A 83 -15.90 -4.17 7.68
CA ASN A 83 -16.53 -4.47 6.39
C ASN A 83 -15.85 -3.70 5.26
N TRP A 84 -15.44 -2.46 5.50
CA TRP A 84 -14.68 -1.68 4.53
C TRP A 84 -13.30 -2.29 4.25
N GLN A 85 -12.64 -2.87 5.26
CA GLN A 85 -11.40 -3.63 5.06
C GLN A 85 -11.61 -4.81 4.12
N HIS A 86 -12.67 -5.59 4.29
CA HIS A 86 -13.00 -6.68 3.38
C HIS A 86 -13.27 -6.18 1.95
N VAL A 87 -13.99 -5.06 1.79
CA VAL A 87 -14.26 -4.45 0.47
C VAL A 87 -12.95 -3.98 -0.19
N ALA A 88 -12.07 -3.29 0.54
CA ALA A 88 -10.77 -2.86 0.02
C ALA A 88 -9.93 -4.03 -0.45
N VAL A 89 -9.82 -5.09 0.35
CA VAL A 89 -9.04 -6.27 -0.01
C VAL A 89 -9.59 -6.89 -1.29
N GLN A 90 -10.91 -7.06 -1.40
CA GLN A 90 -11.52 -7.66 -2.59
C GLN A 90 -11.36 -6.79 -3.84
N ASP A 91 -11.60 -5.47 -3.74
CA ASP A 91 -11.38 -4.55 -4.86
C ASP A 91 -9.91 -4.56 -5.29
N CYS A 92 -8.98 -4.48 -4.33
CA CYS A 92 -7.56 -4.39 -4.65
C CYS A 92 -7.03 -5.67 -5.28
N ILE A 93 -7.46 -6.85 -4.80
CA ILE A 93 -7.15 -8.13 -5.45
C ILE A 93 -7.61 -8.10 -6.91
N GLN A 94 -8.86 -7.71 -7.19
CA GLN A 94 -9.37 -7.76 -8.57
C GLN A 94 -8.69 -6.72 -9.47
N ARG A 95 -8.44 -5.54 -8.92
CA ARG A 95 -7.82 -4.43 -9.63
C ARG A 95 -6.35 -4.70 -9.96
N SER A 96 -5.59 -5.20 -9.00
CA SER A 96 -4.16 -5.40 -9.20
C SER A 96 -3.84 -6.56 -10.15
N ARG A 97 -4.76 -7.53 -10.33
CA ARG A 97 -4.58 -8.72 -11.20
C ARG A 97 -4.11 -8.43 -12.63
N GLN A 98 -4.39 -7.25 -13.18
CA GLN A 98 -3.95 -6.86 -14.53
C GLN A 98 -2.92 -5.72 -14.51
N HIS A 99 -2.68 -5.11 -13.35
CA HIS A 99 -1.75 -3.99 -13.19
C HIS A 99 -0.40 -4.43 -12.64
N SER A 100 -0.37 -5.49 -11.84
CA SER A 100 0.82 -5.90 -11.10
C SER A 100 1.06 -7.40 -11.20
N ARG A 101 2.31 -7.83 -11.31
CA ARG A 101 2.65 -9.26 -11.15
C ARG A 101 2.40 -9.76 -9.74
N TYR A 102 2.79 -8.95 -8.75
CA TYR A 102 2.64 -9.25 -7.33
C TYR A 102 2.08 -8.05 -6.59
N THR A 103 1.42 -8.31 -5.47
CA THR A 103 0.78 -7.26 -4.68
C THR A 103 0.95 -7.54 -3.19
N ILE A 104 1.34 -6.51 -2.45
CA ILE A 104 1.44 -6.53 -0.98
C ILE A 104 0.10 -6.06 -0.41
N PHE A 105 -0.36 -6.68 0.67
CA PHE A 105 -1.42 -6.16 1.52
C PHE A 105 -0.77 -5.78 2.85
N ALA A 106 -0.92 -4.52 3.26
CA ALA A 106 -0.31 -4.00 4.48
C ALA A 106 -1.19 -2.93 5.13
N ASP A 107 -1.10 -2.82 6.44
CA ASP A 107 -1.63 -1.69 7.21
C ASP A 107 -0.65 -0.49 7.19
N ILE A 108 -1.14 0.69 7.57
CA ILE A 108 -0.39 1.95 7.45
C ILE A 108 0.86 2.01 8.35
N ASP A 109 0.86 1.28 9.45
CA ASP A 109 1.91 1.18 10.45
C ASP A 109 2.86 -0.01 10.24
N GLU A 110 2.67 -0.78 9.17
CA GLU A 110 3.50 -1.95 8.87
C GLU A 110 4.63 -1.65 7.88
N ARG A 111 5.82 -2.20 8.16
CA ARG A 111 7.00 -2.07 7.29
C ARG A 111 7.61 -3.44 7.04
N ILE A 112 7.58 -3.86 5.78
CA ILE A 112 8.24 -5.08 5.32
C ILE A 112 9.63 -4.72 4.78
N MET A 113 10.65 -5.38 5.30
CA MET A 113 12.00 -5.31 4.74
C MET A 113 12.68 -6.68 4.82
N PRO A 114 13.46 -7.06 3.81
CA PRO A 114 14.28 -8.26 3.89
C PRO A 114 15.43 -8.05 4.89
N LEU A 115 15.89 -9.16 5.49
CA LEU A 115 17.00 -9.16 6.47
C LEU A 115 18.39 -9.09 5.84
N LYS A 116 18.48 -9.16 4.50
CA LYS A 116 19.73 -9.15 3.73
C LYS A 116 19.69 -7.99 2.72
N ASP A 117 20.82 -7.74 2.08
CA ASP A 117 20.99 -6.65 1.09
C ASP A 117 20.29 -6.95 -0.25
N ASN A 118 18.97 -6.99 -0.23
CA ASN A 118 18.12 -7.03 -1.40
C ASN A 118 16.89 -6.13 -1.19
N ARG A 119 16.24 -5.69 -2.27
CA ARG A 119 14.95 -5.03 -2.14
C ARG A 119 13.84 -6.08 -2.06
N LEU A 120 12.70 -5.72 -1.50
CA LEU A 120 11.54 -6.61 -1.41
C LEU A 120 11.10 -7.14 -2.78
N VAL A 121 11.10 -6.31 -3.83
CA VAL A 121 10.78 -6.74 -5.20
C VAL A 121 11.69 -7.88 -5.70
N ASP A 122 12.99 -7.83 -5.38
CA ASP A 122 13.96 -8.84 -5.80
C ASP A 122 13.76 -10.16 -5.03
N TYR A 123 13.34 -10.06 -3.76
CA TYR A 123 12.99 -11.22 -2.94
C TYR A 123 11.71 -11.90 -3.44
N VAL A 124 10.64 -11.12 -3.67
CA VAL A 124 9.34 -11.63 -4.13
C VAL A 124 9.48 -12.26 -5.50
N ALA A 125 10.08 -11.55 -6.46
CA ALA A 125 10.26 -12.07 -7.82
C ALA A 125 11.04 -13.40 -7.81
N ARG A 126 12.15 -13.46 -7.07
CA ARG A 126 12.97 -14.68 -6.99
C ARG A 126 12.23 -15.84 -6.32
N THR A 127 11.45 -15.57 -5.27
CA THR A 127 10.77 -16.62 -4.51
C THR A 127 9.56 -17.15 -5.27
N MET A 128 8.74 -16.25 -5.82
CA MET A 128 7.53 -16.61 -6.54
C MET A 128 7.81 -17.20 -7.93
N ILE A 129 8.94 -16.87 -8.59
CA ILE A 129 9.31 -17.50 -9.87
C ILE A 129 9.81 -18.94 -9.67
N LYS A 130 10.42 -19.26 -8.52
CA LYS A 130 10.96 -20.61 -8.26
C LYS A 130 9.88 -21.68 -8.24
N ASP A 131 8.67 -21.32 -7.86
CA ASP A 131 7.53 -22.22 -7.82
C ASP A 131 6.27 -21.48 -8.28
N ALA A 132 5.87 -21.76 -9.52
CA ALA A 132 4.70 -21.16 -10.15
C ALA A 132 3.36 -21.55 -9.47
N ALA A 133 3.36 -22.54 -8.57
CA ALA A 133 2.20 -22.91 -7.76
C ALA A 133 2.05 -22.04 -6.49
N LEU A 134 3.05 -21.22 -6.14
CA LEU A 134 2.95 -20.30 -5.00
C LEU A 134 2.03 -19.14 -5.32
N GLY A 135 0.91 -19.06 -4.59
CA GLY A 135 -0.04 -17.94 -4.70
C GLY A 135 0.18 -16.80 -3.70
N MET A 136 0.91 -17.06 -2.61
CA MET A 136 1.06 -16.10 -1.50
C MET A 136 2.34 -16.36 -0.70
N LEU A 137 2.93 -15.28 -0.18
CA LEU A 137 3.98 -15.32 0.84
C LEU A 137 3.43 -14.74 2.14
N GLU A 138 3.54 -15.50 3.22
CA GLU A 138 3.25 -15.02 4.56
C GLU A 138 4.56 -14.62 5.26
N LEU A 139 4.57 -13.46 5.92
CA LEU A 139 5.75 -12.91 6.56
C LEU A 139 5.56 -12.88 8.07
N LYS A 140 6.64 -13.15 8.81
CA LYS A 140 6.60 -13.11 10.28
C LYS A 140 6.78 -11.68 10.78
N SER A 141 5.77 -11.18 11.47
CA SER A 141 5.79 -9.83 12.06
C SER A 141 6.67 -9.75 13.31
N LYS A 142 7.29 -8.57 13.49
CA LYS A 142 7.91 -8.13 14.75
C LYS A 142 7.32 -6.78 15.12
N TRP A 143 6.98 -6.61 16.39
CA TRP A 143 6.35 -5.40 16.89
C TRP A 143 7.38 -4.43 17.46
N ILE A 144 7.28 -3.17 17.08
CA ILE A 144 8.10 -2.07 17.63
C ILE A 144 7.13 -0.97 18.05
N GLN A 145 7.19 -0.58 19.32
CA GLN A 145 6.32 0.45 19.88
C GLN A 145 7.03 1.80 19.85
N ARG A 146 6.34 2.84 19.37
CA ARG A 146 6.82 4.22 19.45
C ARG A 146 6.80 4.70 20.91
N THR A 147 7.80 5.47 21.30
CA THR A 147 7.96 6.00 22.67
C THR A 147 7.50 7.45 22.82
N SER A 148 7.12 8.11 21.71
CA SER A 148 6.67 9.50 21.69
C SER A 148 5.48 9.69 20.75
N GLU A 149 4.77 10.79 20.93
CA GLU A 149 3.71 11.20 20.02
C GLU A 149 4.25 11.53 18.62
N VAL A 150 3.36 11.42 17.64
CA VAL A 150 3.66 11.70 16.23
C VAL A 150 3.33 13.16 15.93
N PRO A 151 4.25 13.93 15.31
CA PRO A 151 3.97 15.31 14.96
C PRO A 151 2.78 15.39 13.99
N THR A 152 1.88 16.34 14.22
CA THR A 152 0.66 16.50 13.41
C THR A 152 0.90 17.28 12.12
N VAL A 153 2.02 18.00 12.02
CA VAL A 153 2.49 18.74 10.83
C VAL A 153 4.02 18.68 10.75
N TYR A 154 4.58 19.02 9.59
CA TYR A 154 6.03 19.17 9.42
C TYR A 154 6.48 20.55 9.94
N GLU A 155 7.52 20.58 10.77
CA GLU A 155 8.13 21.80 11.30
C GLU A 155 9.61 21.82 10.91
N VAL A 156 10.08 22.94 10.35
CA VAL A 156 11.51 23.15 10.09
C VAL A 156 12.18 23.51 11.41
N LEU A 157 13.22 22.77 11.78
CA LEU A 157 14.07 23.06 12.94
C LEU A 157 14.94 24.30 12.72
#